data_AF-A0A1V6A0F3-F1
#
_entry.id   AF-A0A1V6A0F3-F1
#
_cell.length_a   1.000
_cell.length_b   1.000
_cell.length_c   1.000
_cell.angle_alpha   90.00
_cell.angle_beta   90.00
_cell.angle_gamma   90.00
#
_symmetry.space_group_name_H-M   'P 1'
#
loop_
_entity.id
_entity.type
_entity.pdbx_description
1 polymer ?
#
loop_
_entity_poly.entity_id
_entity_poly.type
_entity_poly.pdbx_seq_one_letter_code
_entity_poly.pdbx_strand_id
1 'polypeptide(L)'
;MRVAVIIDYVQYLLPRSEVAYTSAESVETLIRIMDWASDPNINNAYVTTCLIAENLNDLNQQLVENQRSAKIQIGLPGSVEVLNFVKAATSEIKDFSALCDIDRESLAQKLEGLSCIDVQNLIERAIKNNRRISMDYLRDVKKEMIEKSANGRITFVESTRTLDDVAAHTEAKRWMRQDASLMKRGRTKALPMGYLITGRIGTGKTYLVECFAGEAGVPCVELKNFRDKWVGATEGNLEAIFKILHAMGQVIVFIDEADQVAGKRDSGSGDSGVSGRIYAMLAREMADTRNRGRIFWIFATSRPDLLEIDLKRVGRLDVHIPLFAPQTTADKRDLFKALAKKNKVVITEEEIPEFPDSLDIGGNEMEGILIMASRMFELQEDDCPDRKSIGHFVREAMDSYRPMAHSARLEFMDMAAVVECTDKRFLPGKFAQLNADYARTRMDELKTQIS
;
A
#
# COMPACT_ATOMS: atom_id res chain seq x y z
N MET A 1 42.03 -33.88 2.80
CA MET A 1 41.18 -33.47 1.66
C MET A 1 40.28 -32.35 2.15
N ARG A 2 40.21 -31.21 1.46
CA ARG A 2 39.27 -30.12 1.80
C ARG A 2 38.10 -30.20 0.83
N VAL A 3 36.88 -30.27 1.34
CA VAL A 3 35.67 -30.47 0.53
C VAL A 3 34.61 -29.47 0.96
N ALA A 4 33.98 -28.80 0.00
CA ALA A 4 32.80 -27.99 0.23
C ALA A 4 31.62 -28.61 -0.52
N VAL A 5 30.51 -28.85 0.19
CA VAL A 5 29.25 -29.32 -0.38
C VAL A 5 28.28 -28.15 -0.39
N ILE A 6 27.84 -27.73 -1.57
CA ILE A 6 26.90 -26.62 -1.74
C ILE A 6 25.58 -27.20 -2.27
N ILE A 7 24.49 -26.91 -1.56
CA ILE A 7 23.14 -27.32 -1.93
C ILE A 7 22.32 -26.06 -2.16
N ASP A 8 21.99 -25.81 -3.42
CA ASP A 8 21.16 -24.67 -3.82
C ASP A 8 19.67 -24.98 -3.67
N TYR A 9 18.89 -23.94 -3.41
CA TYR A 9 17.43 -23.98 -3.30
C TYR A 9 16.89 -25.05 -2.34
N VAL A 10 17.49 -25.15 -1.16
CA VAL A 10 17.20 -26.21 -0.19
C VAL A 10 15.75 -26.20 0.31
N GLN A 11 15.01 -25.10 0.14
CA GLN A 11 13.58 -25.00 0.43
C GLN A 11 12.71 -25.97 -0.38
N TYR A 12 13.16 -26.43 -1.55
CA TYR A 12 12.42 -27.45 -2.31
C TYR A 12 12.68 -28.88 -1.83
N LEU A 13 13.83 -29.10 -1.17
CA LEU A 13 14.17 -30.40 -0.57
C LEU A 13 13.54 -30.53 0.83
N LEU A 14 13.63 -29.44 1.60
CA LEU A 14 13.19 -29.35 2.99
C LEU A 14 12.27 -28.15 3.19
N PRO A 15 11.07 -28.16 2.59
CA PRO A 15 10.11 -27.08 2.74
C PRO A 15 9.59 -27.01 4.19
N ARG A 16 9.12 -25.82 4.58
CA ARG A 16 8.33 -25.66 5.80
C ARG A 16 6.98 -26.36 5.61
N SER A 17 6.80 -27.48 6.30
CA SER A 17 5.55 -28.26 6.30
C SER A 17 5.14 -28.61 7.72
N GLU A 18 3.82 -28.73 7.94
CA GLU A 18 3.33 -29.39 9.15
C GLU A 18 3.67 -30.89 9.08
N VAL A 19 3.89 -31.50 10.25
CA VAL A 19 4.30 -32.92 10.36
C VAL A 19 3.34 -33.85 9.59
N ALA A 20 2.04 -33.51 9.54
CA ALA A 20 1.02 -34.29 8.85
C ALA A 20 1.15 -34.31 7.31
N TYR A 21 1.82 -33.32 6.70
CA TYR A 21 1.93 -33.17 5.24
C TYR A 21 3.36 -33.35 4.73
N THR A 22 4.28 -33.81 5.58
CA THR A 22 5.68 -34.00 5.18
C THR A 22 5.84 -35.35 4.47
N SER A 23 6.48 -35.37 3.30
CA SER A 23 6.77 -36.61 2.57
C SER A 23 7.85 -37.43 3.31
N ALA A 24 7.80 -38.76 3.16
CA ALA A 24 8.81 -39.65 3.74
C ALA A 24 10.23 -39.32 3.23
N GLU A 25 10.35 -38.92 1.97
CA GLU A 25 11.62 -38.51 1.35
C GLU A 25 12.19 -37.22 1.98
N SER A 26 11.34 -36.22 2.26
CA SER A 26 11.77 -35.00 2.94
C SER A 26 12.20 -35.28 4.38
N VAL A 27 11.53 -36.21 5.08
CA VAL A 27 11.94 -36.64 6.42
C VAL A 27 13.31 -37.34 6.38
N GLU A 28 13.52 -38.27 5.45
CA GLU A 28 14.81 -38.96 5.30
C GLU A 28 15.94 -37.97 4.97
N THR A 29 15.68 -37.02 4.08
CA THR A 29 16.63 -35.97 3.71
C THR A 29 16.97 -35.09 4.90
N LEU A 30 15.97 -34.71 5.71
CA LEU A 30 16.16 -33.91 6.91
C LEU A 30 17.07 -34.64 7.92
N ILE A 31 16.79 -35.92 8.19
CA ILE A 31 17.59 -36.74 9.09
C ILE A 31 19.04 -36.79 8.61
N ARG A 32 19.28 -37.07 7.32
CA ARG A 32 20.65 -37.10 6.76
C ARG A 32 21.41 -35.80 6.94
N ILE A 33 20.77 -34.66 6.69
CA ILE A 33 21.41 -33.34 6.86
C ILE A 33 21.69 -33.06 8.34
N MET A 34 20.78 -33.45 9.24
CA MET A 34 20.96 -33.31 10.69
C MET A 34 22.09 -34.21 11.23
N ASP A 35 22.21 -35.43 10.69
CA ASP A 35 23.30 -36.35 10.99
C ASP A 35 24.63 -35.78 10.53
N TRP A 36 24.70 -35.20 9.32
CA TRP A 36 25.92 -34.55 8.83
C TRP A 36 26.37 -33.40 9.73
N ALA A 37 25.43 -32.61 10.25
CA ALA A 37 25.73 -31.53 11.18
C ALA A 37 26.24 -32.02 12.54
N SER A 38 25.90 -33.27 12.92
CA SER A 38 26.21 -33.85 14.23
C SER A 38 27.39 -34.84 14.19
N ASP A 39 27.78 -35.33 13.01
CA ASP A 39 28.83 -36.34 12.83
C ASP A 39 30.22 -35.77 13.19
N PRO A 40 30.89 -36.31 14.23
CA PRO A 40 32.23 -35.88 14.61
C PRO A 40 33.28 -36.10 13.51
N ASN A 41 33.12 -37.11 12.65
CA ASN A 41 34.06 -37.40 11.58
C ASN A 41 33.99 -36.32 10.49
N ILE A 42 32.80 -35.79 10.21
CA ILE A 42 32.60 -34.70 9.25
C ILE A 42 33.09 -33.39 9.86
N ASN A 43 32.72 -33.11 11.12
CA ASN A 43 33.09 -31.87 11.81
C ASN A 43 34.59 -31.75 12.11
N ASN A 44 35.30 -32.87 12.32
CA ASN A 44 36.75 -32.90 12.50
C ASN A 44 37.51 -33.00 11.18
N ALA A 45 36.84 -33.31 10.08
CA ALA A 45 37.41 -33.26 8.75
C ALA A 45 37.33 -31.83 8.18
N TYR A 46 38.12 -31.54 7.16
CA TYR A 46 38.03 -30.26 6.43
C TYR A 46 36.86 -30.28 5.44
N VAL A 47 35.66 -30.60 5.92
CA VAL A 47 34.42 -30.65 5.13
C VAL A 47 33.49 -29.54 5.61
N THR A 48 32.89 -28.79 4.68
CA THR A 48 31.90 -27.76 5.00
C THR A 48 30.67 -27.96 4.12
N THR A 49 29.49 -27.94 4.74
CA THR A 49 28.21 -28.02 4.04
C THR A 49 27.53 -26.65 4.07
N CYS A 50 27.24 -26.11 2.90
CA CYS A 50 26.54 -24.84 2.71
C CYS A 50 25.18 -25.10 2.09
N LEU A 51 24.12 -24.72 2.80
CA LEU A 51 22.75 -24.79 2.31
C LEU A 51 22.32 -23.38 1.92
N ILE A 52 21.88 -23.22 0.67
CA ILE A 52 21.44 -21.94 0.13
C ILE A 52 19.92 -21.98 -0.03
N ALA A 53 19.26 -20.99 0.57
CA ALA A 53 17.81 -20.80 0.52
C ALA A 53 17.49 -19.33 0.25
N GLU A 54 16.39 -19.07 -0.44
CA GLU A 54 15.92 -17.69 -0.67
C GLU A 54 15.36 -17.06 0.62
N ASN A 55 14.67 -17.85 1.43
CA ASN A 55 14.17 -17.46 2.73
C ASN A 55 14.28 -18.63 3.72
N LEU A 56 14.77 -18.35 4.93
CA LEU A 56 14.81 -19.32 6.03
C LEU A 56 13.40 -19.71 6.50
N ASN A 57 12.42 -18.82 6.35
CA ASN A 57 11.02 -19.07 6.73
C ASN A 57 10.31 -20.07 5.83
N ASP A 58 10.85 -20.35 4.64
CA ASP A 58 10.33 -21.37 3.74
C ASP A 58 10.99 -22.74 4.00
N LEU A 59 11.95 -22.80 4.92
CA LEU A 59 12.70 -23.99 5.28
C LEU A 59 12.09 -24.71 6.49
N ASN A 60 12.34 -26.01 6.59
CA ASN A 60 11.95 -26.79 7.75
C ASN A 60 12.50 -26.20 9.07
N GLN A 61 11.61 -26.00 10.05
CA GLN A 61 11.92 -25.33 11.31
C GLN A 61 13.02 -26.05 12.11
N GLN A 62 13.08 -27.38 12.08
CA GLN A 62 14.10 -28.14 12.82
C GLN A 62 15.52 -27.87 12.29
N LEU A 63 15.66 -27.66 10.98
CA LEU A 63 16.93 -27.33 10.36
C LEU A 63 17.37 -25.90 10.70
N VAL A 64 16.42 -24.95 10.68
CA VAL A 64 16.67 -23.54 11.02
C VAL A 64 17.00 -23.38 12.50
N GLU A 65 16.32 -24.09 13.40
CA GLU A 65 16.56 -24.01 14.85
C GLU A 65 17.78 -24.81 15.33
N ASN A 66 18.34 -25.67 14.47
CA ASN A 66 19.50 -26.47 14.83
C ASN A 66 20.67 -25.59 15.29
N GLN A 67 21.20 -25.84 16.48
CA GLN A 67 22.31 -25.08 17.06
C GLN A 67 23.65 -25.35 16.36
N ARG A 68 23.77 -26.46 15.62
CA ARG A 68 24.96 -26.82 14.85
C ARG A 68 25.02 -26.14 13.48
N SER A 69 23.94 -25.47 13.04
CA SER A 69 23.94 -24.70 11.80
C SER A 69 24.26 -23.23 12.06
N ALA A 70 25.26 -22.70 11.33
CA ALA A 70 25.52 -21.27 11.25
C ALA A 70 24.61 -20.65 10.18
N LYS A 71 23.96 -19.53 10.51
CA LYS A 71 23.05 -18.83 9.59
C LYS A 71 23.74 -17.58 9.09
N ILE A 72 23.93 -17.50 7.78
CA ILE A 72 24.50 -16.32 7.12
C ILE A 72 23.39 -15.74 6.25
N GLN A 73 22.93 -14.55 6.61
CA GLN A 73 21.92 -13.84 5.84
C GLN A 73 22.62 -12.88 4.87
N ILE A 74 22.43 -13.10 3.57
CA ILE A 74 22.89 -12.18 2.53
C ILE A 74 21.77 -11.18 2.28
N GLY A 75 22.02 -9.92 2.64
CA GLY A 75 21.11 -8.80 2.39
C GLY A 75 21.22 -8.27 0.97
N LEU A 76 20.41 -7.25 0.67
CA LEU A 76 20.63 -6.42 -0.51
C LEU A 76 21.97 -5.68 -0.39
N PRO A 77 22.68 -5.45 -1.51
CA PRO A 77 23.99 -4.83 -1.48
C PRO A 77 23.90 -3.40 -0.92
N GLY A 78 24.85 -3.05 -0.05
CA GLY A 78 24.98 -1.69 0.49
C GLY A 78 25.48 -0.68 -0.54
N SER A 79 25.44 0.61 -0.21
CA SER A 79 25.85 1.70 -1.12
C SER A 79 27.26 1.51 -1.70
N VAL A 80 28.21 1.09 -0.86
CA VAL A 80 29.61 0.82 -1.26
C VAL A 80 29.71 -0.39 -2.19
N GLU A 81 28.94 -1.44 -1.91
CA GLU A 81 28.94 -2.67 -2.70
C GLU A 81 28.32 -2.45 -4.07
N VAL A 82 27.19 -1.72 -4.15
CA VAL A 82 26.57 -1.32 -5.41
C VAL A 82 27.54 -0.46 -6.23
N LEU A 83 28.23 0.49 -5.60
CA LEU A 83 29.23 1.32 -6.29
C LEU A 83 30.37 0.49 -6.88
N ASN A 84 30.92 -0.43 -6.10
CA ASN A 84 31.99 -1.32 -6.56
C ASN A 84 31.51 -2.21 -7.71
N PHE A 85 30.28 -2.71 -7.61
CA PHE A 85 29.67 -3.54 -8.65
C PHE A 85 29.45 -2.75 -9.95
N VAL A 86 28.88 -1.54 -9.87
CA VAL A 86 28.69 -0.65 -11.04
C VAL A 86 30.03 -0.32 -11.68
N LYS A 87 31.06 0.00 -10.88
CA LYS A 87 32.43 0.25 -11.38
C LYS A 87 33.01 -0.98 -12.09
N ALA A 88 32.82 -2.17 -11.55
CA ALA A 88 33.28 -3.42 -12.16
C ALA A 88 32.52 -3.72 -13.47
N ALA A 89 31.19 -3.68 -13.44
CA ALA A 89 30.33 -3.99 -14.57
C ALA A 89 30.49 -3.01 -15.76
N THR A 90 30.90 -1.77 -15.49
CA THR A 90 31.09 -0.72 -16.51
C THR A 90 32.56 -0.42 -16.79
N SER A 91 33.48 -1.27 -16.32
CA SER A 91 34.93 -1.06 -16.44
C SER A 91 35.43 -1.15 -17.89
N GLU A 92 34.81 -2.00 -18.71
CA GLU A 92 35.15 -2.17 -20.13
C GLU A 92 34.64 -1.02 -21.03
N ILE A 93 33.77 -0.16 -20.48
CA ILE A 93 33.11 0.92 -21.21
C ILE A 93 33.98 2.17 -21.18
N LYS A 94 34.68 2.42 -22.29
CA LYS A 94 35.62 3.56 -22.44
C LYS A 94 34.92 4.92 -22.37
N ASP A 95 33.76 5.07 -23.00
CA ASP A 95 32.94 6.29 -22.94
C ASP A 95 31.63 6.03 -22.20
N PHE A 96 31.67 6.18 -20.89
CA PHE A 96 30.50 6.02 -20.03
C PHE A 96 29.46 7.14 -20.25
N SER A 97 29.90 8.32 -20.69
CA SER A 97 29.01 9.47 -20.95
C SER A 97 28.11 9.25 -22.17
N ALA A 98 28.55 8.42 -23.12
CA ALA A 98 27.71 7.98 -24.23
C ALA A 98 26.56 7.07 -23.75
N LEU A 99 26.80 6.26 -22.71
CA LEU A 99 25.83 5.30 -22.18
C LEU A 99 24.89 5.92 -21.14
N CYS A 100 25.38 6.79 -20.27
CA CYS A 100 24.63 7.29 -19.11
C CYS A 100 24.76 8.81 -18.96
N ASP A 101 23.64 9.47 -18.62
CA ASP A 101 23.59 10.92 -18.40
C ASP A 101 24.20 11.35 -17.05
N ILE A 102 24.35 10.39 -16.13
CA ILE A 102 24.90 10.59 -14.79
C ILE A 102 26.21 9.82 -14.64
N ASP A 103 27.02 10.21 -13.66
CA ASP A 103 28.27 9.54 -13.37
C ASP A 103 28.05 8.20 -12.63
N ARG A 104 29.10 7.39 -12.53
CA ARG A 104 29.02 6.05 -11.91
C ARG A 104 28.61 6.10 -10.43
N GLU A 105 28.97 7.17 -9.72
CA GLU A 105 28.62 7.33 -8.30
C GLU A 105 27.15 7.67 -8.13
N SER A 106 26.62 8.62 -8.91
CA SER A 106 25.19 8.92 -8.91
C SER A 106 24.36 7.73 -9.41
N LEU A 107 24.83 6.99 -10.42
CA LEU A 107 24.17 5.78 -10.88
C LEU A 107 24.08 4.75 -9.75
N ALA A 108 25.18 4.49 -9.04
CA ALA A 108 25.19 3.57 -7.92
C ALA A 108 24.20 3.99 -6.82
N GLN A 109 24.18 5.27 -6.44
CA GLN A 109 23.23 5.80 -5.45
C GLN A 109 21.76 5.59 -5.86
N LYS A 110 21.44 5.68 -7.15
CA LYS A 110 20.07 5.49 -7.64
C LYS A 110 19.67 4.01 -7.72
N LEU A 111 20.65 3.14 -7.97
CA LEU A 111 20.49 1.70 -8.02
C LEU A 111 20.54 1.03 -6.63
N GLU A 112 20.80 1.79 -5.56
CA GLU A 112 20.67 1.30 -4.19
C GLU A 112 19.30 0.63 -3.97
N GLY A 113 19.34 -0.54 -3.34
CA GLY A 113 18.17 -1.36 -3.07
C GLY A 113 17.84 -2.41 -4.15
N LEU A 114 18.49 -2.38 -5.30
CA LEU A 114 18.38 -3.47 -6.29
C LEU A 114 19.39 -4.58 -6.01
N SER A 115 19.09 -5.80 -6.46
CA SER A 115 20.07 -6.89 -6.40
C SER A 115 21.18 -6.67 -7.43
N CYS A 116 22.36 -7.29 -7.23
CA CYS A 116 23.44 -7.22 -8.21
C CYS A 116 23.01 -7.75 -9.59
N ILE A 117 22.12 -8.76 -9.61
CA ILE A 117 21.57 -9.34 -10.84
C ILE A 117 20.70 -8.30 -11.58
N ASP A 118 19.85 -7.58 -10.85
CA ASP A 118 19.01 -6.53 -11.41
C ASP A 118 19.85 -5.38 -11.97
N VAL A 119 20.88 -4.95 -11.22
CA VAL A 119 21.83 -3.93 -11.68
C VAL A 119 22.54 -4.36 -12.96
N GLN A 120 23.02 -5.61 -13.02
CA GLN A 120 23.67 -6.15 -14.21
C GLN A 120 22.70 -6.18 -15.41
N ASN A 121 21.50 -6.72 -15.21
CA ASN A 121 20.47 -6.78 -16.26
C ASN A 121 20.09 -5.39 -16.79
N LEU A 122 20.05 -4.37 -15.92
CA LEU A 122 19.79 -2.98 -16.33
C LEU A 122 20.88 -2.48 -17.27
N ILE A 123 22.14 -2.64 -16.87
CA ILE A 123 23.31 -2.16 -17.64
C ILE A 123 23.37 -2.90 -18.98
N GLU A 124 23.26 -4.23 -18.97
CA GLU A 124 23.28 -5.05 -20.20
C GLU A 124 22.13 -4.71 -21.15
N ARG A 125 20.92 -4.48 -20.62
CA ARG A 125 19.74 -4.11 -21.42
C ARG A 125 19.91 -2.73 -22.06
N ALA A 126 20.50 -1.77 -21.36
CA ALA A 126 20.79 -0.45 -21.91
C ALA A 126 21.80 -0.54 -23.06
N ILE A 127 22.88 -1.30 -22.87
CA ILE A 127 23.92 -1.53 -23.90
C ILE A 127 23.32 -2.23 -25.12
N LYS A 128 22.59 -3.34 -24.92
CA LYS A 128 22.03 -4.15 -26.01
C LYS A 128 21.02 -3.41 -26.87
N ASN A 129 20.22 -2.52 -26.27
CA ASN A 129 19.21 -1.73 -26.99
C ASN A 129 19.74 -0.37 -27.47
N ASN A 130 21.04 -0.09 -27.26
CA ASN A 130 21.66 1.20 -27.55
C ASN A 130 20.86 2.39 -26.99
N ARG A 131 20.26 2.20 -25.81
CA ARG A 131 19.40 3.17 -25.15
C ARG A 131 20.19 3.84 -24.03
N ARG A 132 20.20 5.17 -24.04
CA ARG A 132 20.84 5.95 -22.98
C ARG A 132 20.16 5.75 -21.64
N ILE A 133 20.97 5.56 -20.60
CA ILE A 133 20.53 5.48 -19.20
C ILE A 133 20.26 6.91 -18.71
N SER A 134 19.04 7.36 -18.93
CA SER A 134 18.52 8.63 -18.39
C SER A 134 17.88 8.44 -17.01
N MET A 135 17.60 9.54 -16.31
CA MET A 135 16.89 9.50 -15.02
C MET A 135 15.50 8.88 -15.12
N ASP A 136 14.77 9.16 -16.19
CA ASP A 136 13.45 8.57 -16.43
C ASP A 136 13.56 7.07 -16.70
N TYR A 137 14.55 6.65 -17.50
CA TYR A 137 14.82 5.23 -17.75
C TYR A 137 15.14 4.48 -16.45
N LEU A 138 15.98 5.04 -15.57
CA LEU A 138 16.31 4.42 -14.29
C LEU A 138 15.09 4.28 -13.39
N ARG A 139 14.23 5.29 -13.36
CA ARG A 139 12.97 5.25 -12.60
C ARG A 139 12.05 4.15 -13.12
N ASP A 140 11.87 4.08 -14.44
CA ASP A 140 10.99 3.08 -15.08
C ASP A 140 11.50 1.66 -14.88
N VAL A 141 12.81 1.43 -15.05
CA VAL A 141 13.40 0.10 -14.87
C VAL A 141 13.38 -0.30 -13.39
N LYS A 142 13.68 0.61 -12.46
CA LYS A 142 13.59 0.33 -11.02
C LYS A 142 12.16 -0.06 -10.64
N LYS A 143 11.16 0.64 -11.19
CA LYS A 143 9.74 0.30 -11.03
C LYS A 143 9.44 -1.10 -11.58
N GLU A 144 9.81 -1.38 -12.83
CA GLU A 144 9.58 -2.68 -13.50
C GLU A 144 10.23 -3.84 -12.73
N MET A 145 11.48 -3.66 -12.29
CA MET A 145 12.22 -4.66 -11.51
C MET A 145 11.55 -4.92 -10.17
N ILE A 146 11.15 -3.86 -9.46
CA ILE A 146 10.43 -4.00 -8.18
C ILE A 146 9.08 -4.72 -8.37
N GLU A 147 8.31 -4.40 -9.40
CA GLU A 147 7.04 -5.08 -9.69
C GLU A 147 7.23 -6.57 -10.01
N LYS A 148 8.29 -6.90 -10.77
CA LYS A 148 8.68 -8.28 -11.07
C LYS A 148 9.11 -9.03 -9.82
N SER A 149 10.01 -8.47 -9.01
CA SER A 149 10.46 -9.08 -7.76
C SER A 149 9.32 -9.24 -6.76
N ALA A 150 8.32 -8.35 -6.81
CA ALA A 150 7.13 -8.48 -5.99
C ALA A 150 6.17 -9.61 -6.46
N ASN A 151 6.34 -10.22 -7.64
CA ASN A 151 5.37 -11.13 -8.30
C ASN A 151 3.92 -10.63 -8.22
N GLY A 152 3.67 -9.37 -8.56
CA GLY A 152 2.32 -8.78 -8.50
C GLY A 152 1.79 -8.60 -7.07
N ARG A 153 2.65 -8.71 -6.04
CA ARG A 153 2.23 -8.48 -4.66
C ARG A 153 2.02 -7.01 -4.33
N ILE A 154 2.76 -6.16 -5.03
CA ILE A 154 2.79 -4.72 -4.90
C ILE A 154 2.44 -4.14 -6.26
N THR A 155 1.56 -3.14 -6.29
CA THR A 155 1.28 -2.37 -7.51
C THR A 155 1.63 -0.92 -7.29
N PHE A 156 2.37 -0.33 -8.22
CA PHE A 156 2.64 1.10 -8.15
C PHE A 156 1.39 1.89 -8.52
N VAL A 157 1.08 2.86 -7.68
CA VAL A 157 0.02 3.82 -7.91
C VAL A 157 0.66 5.05 -8.54
N GLU A 158 0.46 5.22 -9.85
CA GLU A 158 0.90 6.42 -10.54
C GLU A 158 -0.12 7.53 -10.34
N SER A 159 0.35 8.67 -9.85
CA SER A 159 -0.47 9.87 -9.77
C SER A 159 0.33 11.05 -10.27
N THR A 160 -0.20 11.69 -11.30
CA THR A 160 0.17 13.04 -11.74
C THR A 160 -0.70 14.10 -11.08
N ARG A 161 -1.59 13.70 -10.16
CA ARG A 161 -2.58 14.55 -9.50
C ARG A 161 -2.01 15.17 -8.23
N THR A 162 -2.64 16.26 -7.80
CA THR A 162 -2.26 17.00 -6.60
C THR A 162 -3.44 17.11 -5.65
N LEU A 163 -3.22 17.59 -4.43
CA LEU A 163 -4.31 17.77 -3.47
C LEU A 163 -5.35 18.80 -3.94
N ASP A 164 -5.04 19.64 -4.92
CA ASP A 164 -6.00 20.58 -5.51
C ASP A 164 -7.07 19.88 -6.36
N ASP A 165 -6.81 18.65 -6.83
CA ASP A 165 -7.78 17.85 -7.57
C ASP A 165 -8.82 17.16 -6.66
N VAL A 166 -8.64 17.23 -5.34
CA VAL A 166 -9.57 16.68 -4.34
C VAL A 166 -10.54 17.76 -3.89
N ALA A 167 -11.84 17.54 -4.10
CA ALA A 167 -12.88 18.43 -3.57
C ALA A 167 -13.07 18.25 -2.04
N ALA A 168 -13.50 19.32 -1.38
CA ALA A 168 -13.73 19.36 0.08
C ALA A 168 -12.48 19.00 0.93
N HIS A 169 -12.71 18.57 2.18
CA HIS A 169 -11.69 18.09 3.13
C HIS A 169 -10.54 19.08 3.40
N THR A 170 -10.84 20.38 3.47
CA THR A 170 -9.86 21.47 3.54
C THR A 170 -8.77 21.28 4.59
N GLU A 171 -9.12 20.89 5.81
CA GLU A 171 -8.15 20.70 6.90
C GLU A 171 -7.26 19.46 6.70
N ALA A 172 -7.84 18.36 6.20
CA ALA A 172 -7.06 17.17 5.84
C ALA A 172 -6.06 17.49 4.73
N LYS A 173 -6.50 18.17 3.66
CA LYS A 173 -5.63 18.61 2.56
C LYS A 173 -4.52 19.55 3.05
N ARG A 174 -4.86 20.49 3.94
CA ARG A 174 -3.86 21.41 4.52
C ARG A 174 -2.79 20.66 5.30
N TRP A 175 -3.21 19.72 6.15
CA TRP A 175 -2.31 18.87 6.92
C TRP A 175 -1.40 18.04 6.01
N MET A 176 -1.99 17.29 5.08
CA MET A 176 -1.25 16.45 4.14
C MET A 176 -0.30 17.29 3.28
N ARG A 177 -0.66 18.52 2.90
CA ARG A 177 0.24 19.42 2.16
C ARG A 177 1.46 19.85 2.98
N GLN A 178 1.29 20.07 4.28
CA GLN A 178 2.43 20.35 5.17
C GLN A 178 3.37 19.15 5.24
N ASP A 179 2.82 17.94 5.40
CA ASP A 179 3.60 16.71 5.46
C ASP A 179 4.27 16.41 4.10
N ALA A 180 3.59 16.64 2.97
CA ALA A 180 4.20 16.56 1.64
C ALA A 180 5.40 17.52 1.48
N SER A 181 5.29 18.74 2.03
CA SER A 181 6.41 19.70 2.05
C SER A 181 7.58 19.20 2.91
N LEU A 182 7.30 18.60 4.06
CA LEU A 182 8.32 18.01 4.94
C LEU A 182 9.01 16.82 4.29
N MET A 183 8.26 15.96 3.58
CA MET A 183 8.79 14.83 2.80
C MET A 183 9.77 15.32 1.73
N LYS A 184 9.37 16.30 0.91
CA LYS A 184 10.22 16.91 -0.13
C LYS A 184 11.50 17.53 0.43
N ARG A 185 11.44 18.13 1.62
CA ARG A 185 12.59 18.75 2.30
C ARG A 185 13.46 17.73 3.05
N GLY A 186 13.11 16.44 3.02
CA GLY A 186 13.83 15.39 3.76
C GLY A 186 13.77 15.56 5.29
N ARG A 187 12.78 16.30 5.82
CA ARG A 187 12.61 16.54 7.26
C ARG A 187 11.83 15.40 7.91
N THR A 188 12.34 14.18 7.75
CA THR A 188 11.63 12.94 8.11
C THR A 188 11.22 12.86 9.58
N LYS A 189 12.04 13.38 10.51
CA LYS A 189 11.75 13.35 11.95
C LYS A 189 10.48 14.10 12.36
N ALA A 190 10.02 15.06 11.56
CA ALA A 190 8.83 15.86 11.82
C ALA A 190 7.54 15.23 11.27
N LEU A 191 7.65 14.15 10.51
CA LEU A 191 6.50 13.42 9.96
C LEU A 191 5.94 12.42 10.97
N PRO A 192 4.63 12.14 10.93
CA PRO A 192 4.08 10.98 11.60
C PRO A 192 4.60 9.67 10.97
N MET A 193 4.44 8.56 11.68
CA MET A 193 4.75 7.22 11.18
C MET A 193 3.78 6.77 10.08
N GLY A 194 2.53 7.24 10.14
CA GLY A 194 1.52 6.91 9.15
C GLY A 194 0.16 7.53 9.45
N TYR A 195 -0.76 7.33 8.50
CA TYR A 195 -2.13 7.80 8.55
C TYR A 195 -3.14 6.66 8.54
N LEU A 196 -4.18 6.79 9.36
CA LEU A 196 -5.42 6.04 9.20
C LEU A 196 -6.47 6.96 8.57
N ILE A 197 -6.84 6.72 7.32
CA ILE A 197 -7.91 7.44 6.64
C ILE A 197 -9.21 6.66 6.83
N THR A 198 -10.16 7.26 7.57
CA THR A 198 -11.44 6.62 7.87
C THR A 198 -12.57 7.32 7.13
N GLY A 199 -13.69 6.63 6.92
CA GLY A 199 -14.89 7.26 6.38
C GLY A 199 -15.73 6.31 5.52
N ARG A 200 -16.97 6.73 5.26
CA ARG A 200 -17.92 5.97 4.43
C ARG A 200 -17.37 5.62 3.05
N ILE A 201 -17.96 4.61 2.43
CA ILE A 201 -17.63 4.24 1.04
C ILE A 201 -17.97 5.43 0.13
N GLY A 202 -17.08 5.75 -0.82
CA GLY A 202 -17.31 6.84 -1.76
C GLY A 202 -16.93 8.25 -1.29
N THR A 203 -16.21 8.39 -0.17
CA THR A 203 -15.64 9.68 0.29
C THR A 203 -14.26 9.98 -0.30
N GLY A 204 -13.81 9.24 -1.32
CA GLY A 204 -12.57 9.53 -2.03
C GLY A 204 -11.28 9.20 -1.28
N LYS A 205 -11.29 8.25 -0.33
CA LYS A 205 -10.10 7.82 0.43
C LYS A 205 -8.90 7.45 -0.46
N THR A 206 -9.10 6.51 -1.39
CA THR A 206 -8.09 6.07 -2.36
C THR A 206 -7.57 7.24 -3.20
N TYR A 207 -8.49 8.06 -3.70
CA TYR A 207 -8.17 9.23 -4.52
C TYR A 207 -7.37 10.31 -3.77
N LEU A 208 -7.67 10.53 -2.48
CA LEU A 208 -6.90 11.43 -1.63
C LEU A 208 -5.46 10.96 -1.45
N VAL A 209 -5.24 9.65 -1.31
CA VAL A 209 -3.89 9.06 -1.21
C VAL A 209 -3.12 9.21 -2.51
N GLU A 210 -3.75 8.94 -3.66
CA GLU A 210 -3.16 9.19 -4.98
C GLU A 210 -2.71 10.64 -5.12
N CYS A 211 -3.56 11.59 -4.77
CA CYS A 211 -3.28 13.02 -4.85
C CYS A 211 -2.17 13.45 -3.87
N PHE A 212 -2.14 12.88 -2.66
CA PHE A 212 -1.09 13.13 -1.69
C PHE A 212 0.27 12.61 -2.17
N ALA A 213 0.32 11.42 -2.77
CA ALA A 213 1.55 10.86 -3.31
C ALA A 213 2.12 11.72 -4.44
N GLY A 214 1.25 12.16 -5.36
CA GLY A 214 1.63 13.09 -6.43
C GLY A 214 2.07 14.45 -5.90
N GLU A 215 1.36 15.01 -4.92
CA GLU A 215 1.74 16.23 -4.22
C GLU A 215 3.10 16.09 -3.54
N ALA A 216 3.39 14.97 -2.87
CA ALA A 216 4.65 14.71 -2.19
C ALA A 216 5.81 14.42 -3.18
N GLY A 217 5.50 13.97 -4.40
CA GLY A 217 6.50 13.50 -5.36
C GLY A 217 7.17 12.20 -4.91
N VAL A 218 6.48 11.40 -4.09
CA VAL A 218 6.98 10.16 -3.50
C VAL A 218 6.26 8.98 -4.17
N PRO A 219 6.96 7.90 -4.58
CA PRO A 219 6.31 6.70 -5.10
C PRO A 219 5.27 6.16 -4.12
N CYS A 220 4.08 5.86 -4.61
CA CYS A 220 3.05 5.17 -3.85
C CYS A 220 2.93 3.74 -4.33
N VAL A 221 2.89 2.82 -3.39
CA VAL A 221 2.69 1.39 -3.64
C VAL A 221 1.48 0.89 -2.90
N GLU A 222 0.62 0.19 -3.59
CA GLU A 222 -0.58 -0.43 -3.03
C GLU A 222 -0.32 -1.92 -2.76
N LEU A 223 -0.63 -2.35 -1.54
CA LEU A 223 -0.58 -3.75 -1.15
C LEU A 223 -1.93 -4.43 -1.45
N LYS A 224 -2.11 -4.90 -2.70
CA LYS A 224 -3.32 -5.62 -3.12
C LYS A 224 -3.51 -6.95 -2.40
N ASN A 225 -4.75 -7.43 -2.31
CA ASN A 225 -5.12 -8.73 -1.73
C ASN A 225 -4.60 -8.91 -0.30
N PHE A 226 -4.63 -7.84 0.50
CA PHE A 226 -4.18 -7.87 1.89
C PHE A 226 -4.88 -8.99 2.68
N ARG A 227 -6.15 -9.29 2.37
CA ARG A 227 -6.95 -10.39 2.94
C ARG A 227 -6.47 -11.79 2.53
N ASP A 228 -6.40 -12.08 1.22
CA ASP A 228 -6.05 -13.43 0.72
C ASP A 228 -4.57 -13.75 0.93
N LYS A 229 -3.71 -12.72 0.95
CA LYS A 229 -2.31 -12.89 1.30
C LYS A 229 -2.13 -13.07 2.82
N TRP A 230 -2.96 -12.51 3.70
CA TRP A 230 -2.79 -12.77 5.13
C TRP A 230 -3.31 -14.14 5.60
N VAL A 231 -4.27 -14.74 4.88
CA VAL A 231 -4.91 -16.04 5.20
C VAL A 231 -4.22 -17.20 4.43
N GLY A 232 -2.95 -17.02 4.07
CA GLY A 232 -2.21 -18.04 3.29
C GLY A 232 -0.79 -17.65 2.86
N ALA A 233 -0.34 -16.41 3.07
CA ALA A 233 1.06 -16.07 2.84
C ALA A 233 1.94 -16.59 3.97
N THR A 234 3.13 -17.04 3.57
CA THR A 234 4.24 -17.28 4.49
C THR A 234 4.76 -15.94 5.02
N GLU A 235 5.30 -15.95 6.25
CA GLU A 235 6.03 -14.83 6.85
C GLU A 235 7.13 -14.30 5.89
N GLY A 236 7.71 -15.19 5.09
CA GLY A 236 8.73 -14.85 4.11
C GLY A 236 8.27 -13.94 2.97
N ASN A 237 6.99 -14.00 2.58
CA ASN A 237 6.43 -13.07 1.58
C ASN A 237 6.39 -11.63 2.11
N LEU A 238 6.04 -11.44 3.38
CA LEU A 238 6.00 -10.10 3.98
C LEU A 238 7.41 -9.53 4.16
N GLU A 239 8.39 -10.37 4.53
CA GLU A 239 9.79 -9.95 4.57
C GLU A 239 10.32 -9.53 3.20
N ALA A 240 9.94 -10.22 2.12
CA ALA A 240 10.31 -9.83 0.77
C ALA A 240 9.72 -8.46 0.40
N ILE A 241 8.45 -8.21 0.78
CA ILE A 241 7.82 -6.89 0.61
C ILE A 241 8.61 -5.82 1.39
N PHE A 242 8.96 -6.06 2.65
CA PHE A 242 9.73 -5.08 3.44
C PHE A 242 11.08 -4.78 2.81
N LYS A 243 11.83 -5.79 2.35
CA LYS A 243 13.11 -5.58 1.64
C LYS A 243 12.93 -4.66 0.43
N ILE A 244 11.86 -4.87 -0.34
CA ILE A 244 11.50 -4.01 -1.48
C ILE A 244 11.20 -2.58 -1.03
N LEU A 245 10.40 -2.40 0.03
CA LEU A 245 10.08 -1.06 0.55
C LEU A 245 11.33 -0.31 1.02
N HIS A 246 12.23 -0.99 1.72
CA HIS A 246 13.53 -0.43 2.14
C HIS A 246 14.39 -0.01 0.96
N ALA A 247 14.40 -0.80 -0.11
CA ALA A 247 15.12 -0.52 -1.35
C ALA A 247 14.62 0.72 -2.10
N MET A 248 13.36 1.11 -1.89
CA MET A 248 12.79 2.31 -2.51
C MET A 248 13.28 3.61 -1.86
N GLY A 249 13.81 3.53 -0.64
CA GLY A 249 14.38 4.67 0.08
C GLY A 249 13.33 5.59 0.72
N GLN A 250 12.45 6.20 -0.09
CA GLN A 250 11.27 6.95 0.34
C GLN A 250 10.04 6.49 -0.45
N VAL A 251 9.02 5.97 0.24
CA VAL A 251 7.83 5.36 -0.36
C VAL A 251 6.59 5.55 0.53
N ILE A 252 5.43 5.77 -0.08
CA ILE A 252 4.13 5.70 0.56
C ILE A 252 3.57 4.30 0.35
N VAL A 253 3.20 3.62 1.42
CA VAL A 253 2.59 2.29 1.38
C VAL A 253 1.11 2.43 1.68
N PHE A 254 0.29 2.15 0.69
CA PHE A 254 -1.15 2.25 0.77
C PHE A 254 -1.80 0.87 0.95
N ILE A 255 -2.65 0.77 1.97
CA ILE A 255 -3.49 -0.40 2.23
C ILE A 255 -4.94 0.06 2.22
N ASP A 256 -5.66 -0.26 1.15
CA ASP A 256 -7.10 -0.01 1.07
C ASP A 256 -7.90 -1.13 1.72
N GLU A 257 -9.13 -0.82 2.13
CA GLU A 257 -10.08 -1.76 2.74
C GLU A 257 -9.47 -2.57 3.89
N ALA A 258 -8.66 -1.92 4.74
CA ALA A 258 -7.87 -2.59 5.78
C ALA A 258 -8.71 -3.41 6.78
N ASP A 259 -10.02 -3.11 6.89
CA ASP A 259 -10.98 -3.86 7.69
C ASP A 259 -11.30 -5.26 7.15
N GLN A 260 -11.19 -5.48 5.84
CA GLN A 260 -11.50 -6.78 5.25
C GLN A 260 -10.57 -7.90 5.71
N VAL A 261 -9.45 -7.57 6.36
CA VAL A 261 -8.52 -8.56 6.88
C VAL A 261 -8.75 -8.94 8.34
N ALA A 262 -9.55 -8.18 9.08
CA ALA A 262 -9.88 -8.51 10.46
C ALA A 262 -11.04 -9.51 10.60
N GLY A 263 -11.88 -9.64 9.56
CA GLY A 263 -13.19 -10.30 9.62
C GLY A 263 -13.26 -11.82 9.83
N LYS A 264 -12.15 -12.51 10.17
CA LYS A 264 -12.15 -13.97 10.39
C LYS A 264 -11.78 -14.44 11.80
N ARG A 265 -11.57 -13.54 12.77
CA ARG A 265 -11.35 -13.98 14.16
C ARG A 265 -12.57 -14.70 14.77
N ASP A 266 -13.78 -14.43 14.29
CA ASP A 266 -15.02 -14.99 14.84
C ASP A 266 -15.46 -16.34 14.23
N SER A 267 -14.84 -16.82 13.16
CA SER A 267 -15.15 -18.16 12.60
C SER A 267 -14.06 -19.15 13.00
N GLY A 268 -14.26 -19.85 14.12
CA GLY A 268 -13.31 -20.74 14.81
C GLY A 268 -12.73 -21.93 14.01
N SER A 269 -11.95 -21.66 12.96
CA SER A 269 -11.22 -22.68 12.21
C SER A 269 -9.73 -22.31 12.08
N GLY A 270 -8.88 -22.99 12.86
CA GLY A 270 -7.47 -23.36 12.57
C GLY A 270 -6.38 -22.30 12.34
N ASP A 271 -6.69 -21.11 11.81
CA ASP A 271 -5.68 -20.23 11.18
C ASP A 271 -5.33 -18.96 11.99
N SER A 272 -5.84 -18.85 13.22
CA SER A 272 -5.69 -17.66 14.07
C SER A 272 -4.25 -17.34 14.45
N GLY A 273 -3.37 -18.35 14.51
CA GLY A 273 -1.97 -18.18 14.91
C GLY A 273 -1.06 -17.59 13.83
N VAL A 274 -1.29 -17.93 12.56
CA VAL A 274 -0.48 -17.44 11.43
C VAL A 274 -0.80 -15.98 11.16
N SER A 275 -2.09 -15.66 11.03
CA SER A 275 -2.55 -14.28 10.85
C SER A 275 -1.99 -13.34 11.94
N GLY A 276 -2.09 -13.74 13.21
CA GLY A 276 -1.59 -12.95 14.35
C GLY A 276 -0.08 -12.64 14.31
N ARG A 277 0.76 -13.58 13.88
CA ARG A 277 2.21 -13.35 13.74
C ARG A 277 2.53 -12.35 12.64
N ILE A 278 1.83 -12.44 11.52
CA ILE A 278 2.09 -11.54 10.40
C ILE A 278 1.58 -10.11 10.75
N TYR A 279 0.47 -9.97 11.50
CA TYR A 279 0.07 -8.68 12.11
C TYR A 279 1.17 -8.11 13.02
N ALA A 280 1.78 -8.94 13.87
CA ALA A 280 2.87 -8.51 14.75
C ALA A 280 4.11 -8.07 13.96
N MET A 281 4.45 -8.75 12.86
CA MET A 281 5.55 -8.35 11.97
C MET A 281 5.27 -6.98 11.34
N LEU A 282 4.06 -6.76 10.81
CA LEU A 282 3.67 -5.47 10.26
C LEU A 282 3.69 -4.37 11.31
N ALA A 283 3.10 -4.62 12.48
CA ALA A 283 3.10 -3.66 13.58
C ALA A 283 4.52 -3.32 14.07
N ARG A 284 5.46 -4.28 14.01
CA ARG A 284 6.88 -4.06 14.31
C ARG A 284 7.55 -3.20 13.25
N GLU A 285 7.32 -3.48 11.98
CA GLU A 285 7.88 -2.71 10.86
C GLU A 285 7.39 -1.26 10.86
N MET A 286 6.10 -1.06 11.15
CA MET A 286 5.48 0.26 11.29
C MET A 286 5.98 1.04 12.51
N ALA A 287 6.38 0.35 13.59
CA ALA A 287 6.88 0.98 14.81
C ALA A 287 8.36 1.35 14.76
N ASP A 288 9.10 0.90 13.74
CA ASP A 288 10.53 1.18 13.62
C ASP A 288 10.77 2.64 13.24
N THR A 289 11.20 3.45 14.21
CA THR A 289 11.48 4.87 14.01
C THR A 289 12.56 5.17 12.97
N ARG A 290 13.40 4.19 12.60
CA ARG A 290 14.36 4.33 11.48
C ARG A 290 13.66 4.47 10.13
N ASN A 291 12.42 3.99 10.04
CA ASN A 291 11.58 4.06 8.85
C ASN A 291 10.79 5.37 8.76
N ARG A 292 10.80 6.21 9.79
CA ARG A 292 10.00 7.45 9.81
C ARG A 292 10.31 8.31 8.59
N GLY A 293 9.26 8.69 7.86
CA GLY A 293 9.36 9.49 6.63
C GLY A 293 10.05 8.81 5.44
N ARG A 294 10.58 7.59 5.61
CA ARG A 294 11.13 6.73 4.56
C ARG A 294 10.08 5.73 4.08
N ILE A 295 9.43 5.03 5.00
CA ILE A 295 8.27 4.19 4.71
C ILE A 295 7.08 4.82 5.42
N PHE A 296 6.19 5.44 4.63
CA PHE A 296 5.05 6.16 5.15
C PHE A 296 3.78 5.34 4.95
N TRP A 297 3.20 4.83 6.04
CA TRP A 297 2.06 3.93 5.97
C TRP A 297 0.75 4.70 5.90
N ILE A 298 -0.13 4.34 4.97
CA ILE A 298 -1.48 4.88 4.90
C ILE A 298 -2.47 3.72 4.80
N PHE A 299 -3.35 3.63 5.80
CA PHE A 299 -4.42 2.64 5.84
C PHE A 299 -5.73 3.37 5.56
N ALA A 300 -6.52 2.88 4.61
CA ALA A 300 -7.87 3.36 4.37
C ALA A 300 -8.90 2.29 4.77
N THR A 301 -9.96 2.71 5.46
CA THR A 301 -11.03 1.79 5.86
C THR A 301 -12.36 2.52 6.08
N SER A 302 -13.45 1.80 5.85
CA SER A 302 -14.79 2.24 6.25
C SER A 302 -15.21 1.74 7.63
N ARG A 303 -14.46 0.79 8.20
CA ARG A 303 -14.74 0.09 9.46
C ARG A 303 -13.52 0.10 10.37
N PRO A 304 -13.09 1.28 10.86
CA PRO A 304 -11.92 1.36 11.74
C PRO A 304 -12.15 0.66 13.10
N ASP A 305 -13.41 0.37 13.44
CA ASP A 305 -13.82 -0.46 14.58
C ASP A 305 -13.34 -1.91 14.46
N LEU A 306 -13.15 -2.43 13.23
CA LEU A 306 -12.65 -3.78 12.98
C LEU A 306 -11.12 -3.85 12.92
N LEU A 307 -10.42 -2.70 12.81
CA LEU A 307 -8.97 -2.69 12.71
C LEU A 307 -8.30 -2.97 14.06
N GLU A 308 -7.25 -3.78 14.05
CA GLU A 308 -6.47 -4.11 15.24
C GLU A 308 -6.00 -2.86 15.99
N ILE A 309 -6.28 -2.82 17.30
CA ILE A 309 -5.94 -1.68 18.17
C ILE A 309 -4.44 -1.39 18.13
N ASP A 310 -3.60 -2.43 18.04
CA ASP A 310 -2.15 -2.26 18.01
C ASP A 310 -1.66 -1.44 16.81
N LEU A 311 -2.31 -1.55 15.65
CA LEU A 311 -1.94 -0.77 14.45
C LEU A 311 -2.32 0.71 14.61
N LYS A 312 -3.41 0.99 15.34
CA LYS A 312 -3.96 2.33 15.59
C LYS A 312 -3.21 3.12 16.68
N ARG A 313 -2.21 2.53 17.33
CA ARG A 313 -1.46 3.18 18.41
C ARG A 313 -0.46 4.18 17.87
N VAL A 314 -0.23 5.22 18.67
CA VAL A 314 0.87 6.18 18.47
C VAL A 314 2.20 5.43 18.37
N GLY A 315 3.03 5.85 17.41
CA GLY A 315 4.19 5.15 16.90
C GLY A 315 3.93 4.33 15.64
N ARG A 316 2.69 4.30 15.10
CA ARG A 316 2.31 3.54 13.90
C ARG A 316 1.37 4.36 13.02
N LEU A 317 0.05 4.19 13.17
CA LEU A 317 -0.93 5.08 12.55
C LEU A 317 -1.17 6.24 13.52
N ASP A 318 -0.34 7.28 13.41
CA ASP A 318 -0.29 8.38 14.39
C ASP A 318 -1.44 9.38 14.21
N VAL A 319 -1.86 9.58 12.97
CA VAL A 319 -2.86 10.59 12.61
C VAL A 319 -4.03 9.88 11.95
N HIS A 320 -5.21 10.01 12.55
CA HIS A 320 -6.43 9.46 12.00
C HIS A 320 -7.24 10.59 11.38
N ILE A 321 -7.42 10.51 10.06
CA ILE A 321 -8.04 11.53 9.22
C ILE A 321 -9.40 11.00 8.75
N PRO A 322 -10.51 11.40 9.38
CA PRO A 322 -11.83 11.03 8.92
C PRO A 322 -12.27 11.85 7.70
N LEU A 323 -12.82 11.18 6.70
CA LEU A 323 -13.44 11.76 5.52
C LEU A 323 -14.95 11.54 5.57
N PHE A 324 -15.70 12.64 5.54
CA PHE A 324 -17.16 12.66 5.58
C PHE A 324 -17.75 13.06 4.23
N ALA A 325 -19.04 12.78 4.03
CA ALA A 325 -19.77 13.40 2.93
C ALA A 325 -19.71 14.94 3.03
N PRO A 326 -19.73 15.67 1.90
CA PRO A 326 -19.75 17.14 1.90
C PRO A 326 -20.96 17.66 2.68
N GLN A 327 -20.71 18.58 3.62
CA GLN A 327 -21.76 19.06 4.53
C GLN A 327 -22.43 20.35 4.01
N THR A 328 -21.66 21.24 3.40
CA THR A 328 -22.17 22.53 2.93
C THR A 328 -22.60 22.46 1.47
N THR A 329 -23.56 23.31 1.09
CA THR A 329 -24.01 23.47 -0.31
C THR A 329 -22.82 23.79 -1.23
N ALA A 330 -21.86 24.59 -0.75
CA ALA A 330 -20.63 24.90 -1.48
C ALA A 330 -19.76 23.65 -1.71
N ASP A 331 -19.48 22.87 -0.67
CA ASP A 331 -18.68 21.63 -0.79
C ASP A 331 -19.36 20.61 -1.72
N LYS A 332 -20.70 20.49 -1.65
CA LYS A 332 -21.49 19.60 -2.52
C LYS A 332 -21.38 20.02 -3.99
N ARG A 333 -21.51 21.32 -4.25
CA ARG A 333 -21.34 21.90 -5.59
C ARG A 333 -19.93 21.67 -6.14
N ASP A 334 -18.90 21.88 -5.32
CA ASP A 334 -17.51 21.68 -5.72
C ASP A 334 -17.19 20.19 -5.99
N LEU A 335 -17.72 19.28 -5.17
CA LEU A 335 -17.60 17.84 -5.41
C LEU A 335 -18.29 17.44 -6.72
N PHE A 336 -19.49 17.94 -6.98
CA PHE A 336 -20.22 17.65 -8.22
C PHE A 336 -19.45 18.11 -9.47
N LYS A 337 -18.82 19.30 -9.43
CA LYS A 337 -17.94 19.78 -10.51
C LYS A 337 -16.73 18.88 -10.73
N ALA A 338 -16.07 18.46 -9.64
CA ALA A 338 -14.93 17.57 -9.72
C ALA A 338 -15.30 16.23 -10.36
N LEU A 339 -16.48 15.67 -10.00
CA LEU A 339 -17.02 14.46 -10.59
C LEU A 339 -17.39 14.63 -12.08
N ALA A 340 -17.95 15.78 -12.47
CA ALA A 340 -18.21 16.12 -13.87
C ALA A 340 -16.92 16.13 -14.70
N LYS A 341 -15.87 16.79 -14.20
CA LYS A 341 -14.54 16.82 -14.83
C LYS A 341 -13.93 15.41 -14.94
N LYS A 342 -14.01 14.61 -13.88
CA LYS A 342 -13.54 13.21 -13.85
C LYS A 342 -14.22 12.36 -14.93
N ASN A 343 -15.54 12.51 -15.08
CA ASN A 343 -16.35 11.76 -16.04
C ASN A 343 -16.43 12.41 -17.43
N LYS A 344 -15.68 13.50 -17.66
CA LYS A 344 -15.65 14.26 -18.93
C LYS A 344 -17.03 14.78 -19.37
N VAL A 345 -17.91 15.03 -18.41
CA VAL A 345 -19.22 15.63 -18.67
C VAL A 345 -19.06 17.16 -18.65
N VAL A 346 -19.38 17.80 -19.77
CA VAL A 346 -19.32 19.27 -19.88
C VAL A 346 -20.58 19.85 -19.27
N ILE A 347 -20.43 20.51 -18.12
CA ILE A 347 -21.51 21.18 -17.37
C ILE A 347 -21.09 22.62 -17.10
N THR A 348 -21.99 23.57 -17.35
CA THR A 348 -21.81 24.98 -16.98
C THR A 348 -22.21 25.23 -15.52
N GLU A 349 -21.74 26.34 -14.93
CA GLU A 349 -22.06 26.70 -13.53
C GLU A 349 -23.57 26.78 -13.25
N GLU A 350 -24.35 27.25 -14.24
CA GLU A 350 -25.80 27.42 -14.14
C GLU A 350 -26.57 26.10 -14.21
N GLU A 351 -25.93 25.05 -14.72
CA GLU A 351 -26.52 23.71 -14.87
C GLU A 351 -26.30 22.82 -13.66
N ILE A 352 -25.51 23.26 -12.68
CA ILE A 352 -25.26 22.51 -11.45
C ILE A 352 -26.48 22.68 -10.53
N PRO A 353 -27.13 21.58 -10.14
CA PRO A 353 -28.30 21.65 -9.28
C PRO A 353 -27.93 22.20 -7.90
N GLU A 354 -28.92 22.74 -7.21
CA GLU A 354 -28.77 23.11 -5.81
C GLU A 354 -28.86 21.86 -4.94
N PHE A 355 -27.79 21.62 -4.17
CA PHE A 355 -27.76 20.55 -3.18
C PHE A 355 -27.98 21.17 -1.78
N PRO A 356 -29.20 21.11 -1.22
CA PRO A 356 -29.47 21.72 0.08
C PRO A 356 -28.63 21.06 1.18
N ASP A 357 -28.28 21.83 2.21
CA ASP A 357 -27.45 21.33 3.33
C ASP A 357 -28.06 20.09 4.00
N SER A 358 -29.39 20.01 4.06
CA SER A 358 -30.16 18.90 4.66
C SER A 358 -30.04 17.55 3.93
N LEU A 359 -29.65 17.55 2.65
CA LEU A 359 -29.55 16.33 1.85
C LEU A 359 -28.23 15.60 2.18
N ASP A 360 -28.29 14.47 2.90
CA ASP A 360 -27.11 13.62 3.09
C ASP A 360 -26.84 12.84 1.80
N ILE A 361 -25.85 13.30 1.05
CA ILE A 361 -25.45 12.71 -0.24
C ILE A 361 -23.92 12.72 -0.36
N GLY A 362 -23.36 11.56 -0.66
CA GLY A 362 -21.93 11.32 -0.87
C GLY A 362 -21.52 11.37 -2.34
N GLY A 363 -20.21 11.20 -2.57
CA GLY A 363 -19.63 11.28 -3.91
C GLY A 363 -20.15 10.21 -4.88
N ASN A 364 -20.31 8.97 -4.42
CA ASN A 364 -20.83 7.88 -5.26
C ASN A 364 -22.27 8.15 -5.74
N GLU A 365 -23.09 8.75 -4.88
CA GLU A 365 -24.49 9.06 -5.18
C GLU A 365 -24.58 10.21 -6.17
N MET A 366 -23.78 11.27 -5.97
CA MET A 366 -23.63 12.36 -6.94
C MET A 366 -23.12 11.88 -8.30
N GLU A 367 -22.13 10.97 -8.29
CA GLU A 367 -21.58 10.37 -9.52
C GLU A 367 -22.64 9.53 -10.25
N GLY A 368 -23.46 8.78 -9.51
CA GLY A 368 -24.60 8.04 -10.07
C GLY A 368 -25.63 8.95 -10.74
N ILE A 369 -26.01 10.07 -10.09
CA ILE A 369 -26.91 11.08 -10.66
C ILE A 369 -26.32 11.65 -11.95
N LEU A 370 -25.03 12.00 -11.93
CA LEU A 370 -24.33 12.55 -13.08
C LEU A 370 -24.29 11.56 -14.26
N ILE A 371 -23.98 10.29 -14.01
CA ILE A 371 -23.93 9.25 -15.05
C ILE A 371 -25.32 9.01 -15.64
N MET A 372 -26.37 8.98 -14.81
CA MET A 372 -27.75 8.88 -15.30
C MET A 372 -28.15 10.07 -16.16
N ALA A 373 -27.82 11.28 -15.73
CA ALA A 373 -28.08 12.49 -16.51
C ALA A 373 -27.34 12.48 -17.85
N SER A 374 -26.06 12.09 -17.85
CA SER A 374 -25.26 11.95 -19.07
C SER A 374 -25.84 10.89 -20.01
N ARG A 375 -26.26 9.73 -19.48
CA ARG A 375 -26.95 8.70 -20.26
C ARG A 375 -28.22 9.24 -20.93
N MET A 376 -29.06 9.96 -20.19
CA MET A 376 -30.29 10.54 -20.74
C MET A 376 -30.01 11.61 -21.80
N PHE A 377 -28.95 12.39 -21.60
CA PHE A 377 -28.50 13.40 -22.57
C PHE A 377 -28.02 12.78 -23.89
N GLU A 378 -27.23 11.70 -23.83
CA GLU A 378 -26.71 10.97 -25.00
C GLU A 378 -27.77 10.11 -25.72
N LEU A 379 -28.86 9.74 -25.04
CA LEU A 379 -29.97 9.01 -25.65
C LEU A 379 -30.89 9.90 -26.51
N GLN A 380 -30.69 11.21 -26.50
CA GLN A 380 -31.44 12.10 -27.38
C GLN A 380 -30.99 11.90 -28.84
N GLU A 381 -31.94 11.89 -29.77
CA GLU A 381 -31.62 11.91 -31.20
C GLU A 381 -30.90 13.22 -31.55
N ASP A 382 -29.86 13.14 -32.39
CA ASP A 382 -29.03 14.30 -32.73
C ASP A 382 -29.81 15.43 -33.42
N ASP A 383 -30.86 15.07 -34.17
CA ASP A 383 -31.74 15.98 -34.91
C ASP A 383 -33.01 16.40 -34.13
N CYS A 384 -33.05 16.17 -32.81
CA CYS A 384 -34.20 16.56 -31.99
C CYS A 384 -34.37 18.09 -31.94
N PRO A 385 -35.52 18.65 -32.38
CA PRO A 385 -35.77 20.10 -32.34
C PRO A 385 -35.73 20.69 -30.93
N ASP A 386 -36.02 19.88 -29.91
CA ASP A 386 -36.07 20.24 -28.49
C ASP A 386 -34.93 19.56 -27.70
N ARG A 387 -33.71 19.53 -28.25
CA ARG A 387 -32.54 18.98 -27.55
C ARG A 387 -32.33 19.71 -26.23
N LYS A 388 -32.54 18.99 -25.12
CA LYS A 388 -32.45 19.53 -23.77
C LYS A 388 -31.00 19.56 -23.31
N SER A 389 -30.66 20.54 -22.49
CA SER A 389 -29.33 20.65 -21.91
C SER A 389 -29.07 19.58 -20.86
N ILE A 390 -27.79 19.33 -20.57
CA ILE A 390 -27.40 18.38 -19.52
C ILE A 390 -27.98 18.78 -18.16
N GLY A 391 -28.08 20.07 -17.86
CA GLY A 391 -28.68 20.58 -16.62
C GLY A 391 -30.18 20.27 -16.47
N HIS A 392 -30.91 20.00 -17.57
CA HIS A 392 -32.28 19.49 -17.48
C HIS A 392 -32.29 18.05 -16.94
N PHE A 393 -31.46 17.17 -17.53
CA PHE A 393 -31.40 15.77 -17.12
C PHE A 393 -30.77 15.58 -15.75
N VAL A 394 -29.86 16.46 -15.33
CA VAL A 394 -29.33 16.44 -13.96
C VAL A 394 -30.45 16.70 -12.94
N ARG A 395 -31.35 17.67 -13.21
CA ARG A 395 -32.51 17.92 -12.35
C ARG A 395 -33.48 16.74 -12.37
N GLU A 396 -33.78 16.19 -13.54
CA GLU A 396 -34.66 15.02 -13.68
C GLU A 396 -34.11 13.78 -12.96
N ALA A 397 -32.80 13.55 -13.06
CA ALA A 397 -32.11 12.47 -12.36
C ALA A 397 -32.11 12.68 -10.83
N MET A 398 -32.01 13.94 -10.37
CA MET A 398 -32.09 14.29 -8.95
C MET A 398 -33.51 14.11 -8.39
N ASP A 399 -34.55 14.48 -9.15
CA ASP A 399 -35.95 14.26 -8.75
C ASP A 399 -36.30 12.77 -8.69
N SER A 400 -35.70 11.98 -9.57
CA SER A 400 -35.86 10.52 -9.61
C SER A 400 -34.96 9.78 -8.61
N TYR A 401 -34.01 10.49 -7.98
CA TYR A 401 -33.04 9.88 -7.08
C TYR A 401 -33.72 9.40 -5.79
N ARG A 402 -33.50 8.12 -5.46
CA ARG A 402 -33.91 7.54 -4.19
C ARG A 402 -32.67 7.29 -3.33
N PRO A 403 -32.60 7.87 -2.11
CA PRO A 403 -31.51 7.59 -1.18
C PRO A 403 -31.38 6.09 -0.93
N MET A 404 -30.15 5.58 -0.85
CA MET A 404 -29.92 4.16 -0.59
C MET A 404 -30.47 3.74 0.78
N ALA A 405 -31.03 2.53 0.88
CA ALA A 405 -31.73 2.00 2.06
C ALA A 405 -30.85 1.75 3.31
N HIS A 406 -29.59 2.19 3.31
CA HIS A 406 -28.59 1.85 4.34
C HIS A 406 -28.14 3.05 5.19
N SER A 407 -29.02 4.03 5.44
CA SER A 407 -28.72 5.23 6.23
C SER A 407 -28.12 4.92 7.62
N ALA A 408 -28.61 3.88 8.31
CA ALA A 408 -28.09 3.48 9.61
C ALA A 408 -26.62 2.98 9.55
N ARG A 409 -26.25 2.20 8.53
CA ARG A 409 -24.86 1.72 8.33
C ARG A 409 -23.92 2.88 8.03
N LEU A 410 -24.41 3.80 7.22
CA LEU A 410 -23.71 5.00 6.81
C LEU A 410 -23.44 5.90 8.03
N GLU A 411 -24.45 6.13 8.87
CA GLU A 411 -24.30 6.84 10.16
C GLU A 411 -23.32 6.12 11.09
N PHE A 412 -23.37 4.79 11.16
CA PHE A 412 -22.43 4.00 11.97
C PHE A 412 -20.98 4.23 11.53
N MET A 413 -20.71 4.22 10.23
CA MET A 413 -19.37 4.49 9.68
C MET A 413 -18.89 5.91 10.01
N ASP A 414 -19.79 6.92 9.93
CA ASP A 414 -19.45 8.30 10.31
C ASP A 414 -19.12 8.39 11.79
N MET A 415 -19.91 7.78 12.67
CA MET A 415 -19.64 7.78 14.10
C MET A 415 -18.32 7.06 14.43
N ALA A 416 -18.04 5.92 13.77
CA ALA A 416 -16.78 5.21 13.92
C ALA A 416 -15.58 6.10 13.51
N ALA A 417 -15.71 6.84 12.41
CA ALA A 417 -14.70 7.79 11.96
C ALA A 417 -14.50 8.96 12.95
N VAL A 418 -15.57 9.46 13.57
CA VAL A 418 -15.50 10.49 14.63
C VAL A 418 -14.77 9.98 15.87
N VAL A 419 -15.11 8.78 16.35
CA VAL A 419 -14.50 8.19 17.56
C VAL A 419 -13.01 7.94 17.38
N GLU A 420 -12.59 7.55 16.17
CA GLU A 420 -11.20 7.25 15.86
C GLU A 420 -10.39 8.50 15.50
N CYS A 421 -11.02 9.65 15.28
CA CYS A 421 -10.34 10.87 14.89
C CYS A 421 -9.31 11.34 15.94
N THR A 422 -8.07 11.59 15.52
CA THR A 422 -7.00 12.04 16.41
C THR A 422 -7.04 13.55 16.69
N ASP A 423 -7.61 14.34 15.78
CA ASP A 423 -7.62 15.81 15.90
C ASP A 423 -8.96 16.40 15.46
N LYS A 424 -9.59 17.19 16.35
CA LYS A 424 -10.88 17.83 16.11
C LYS A 424 -10.91 18.72 14.86
N ARG A 425 -9.76 19.22 14.39
CA ARG A 425 -9.68 20.03 13.16
C ARG A 425 -10.13 19.27 11.92
N PHE A 426 -10.04 17.95 11.90
CA PHE A 426 -10.53 17.15 10.77
C PHE A 426 -12.06 16.96 10.78
N LEU A 427 -12.73 17.28 11.89
CA LEU A 427 -14.17 17.10 12.02
C LEU A 427 -14.93 18.31 11.42
N PRO A 428 -15.89 18.08 10.51
CA PRO A 428 -16.81 19.12 10.05
C PRO A 428 -17.62 19.70 11.20
N GLY A 429 -18.18 20.90 11.03
CA GLY A 429 -18.94 21.60 12.09
C GLY A 429 -20.02 20.75 12.78
N LYS A 430 -20.74 19.91 12.01
CA LYS A 430 -21.75 18.96 12.51
C LYS A 430 -21.19 17.96 13.54
N PHE A 431 -19.96 17.49 13.33
CA PHE A 431 -19.32 16.46 14.15
C PHE A 431 -18.34 17.03 15.18
N ALA A 432 -17.79 18.21 14.94
CA ALA A 432 -16.81 18.85 15.83
C ALA A 432 -17.37 19.18 17.22
N GLN A 433 -18.69 19.37 17.32
CA GLN A 433 -19.39 19.65 18.58
C GLN A 433 -19.87 18.39 19.32
N LEU A 434 -19.78 17.21 18.70
CA LEU A 434 -20.23 15.97 19.33
C LEU A 434 -19.27 15.55 20.44
N ASN A 435 -19.83 15.09 21.56
CA ASN A 435 -19.05 14.41 22.59
C ASN A 435 -18.65 13.01 22.10
N ALA A 436 -17.40 12.60 22.35
CA ALA A 436 -16.90 11.27 22.00
C ALA A 436 -17.71 10.14 22.68
N ASP A 437 -18.18 10.35 23.91
CA ASP A 437 -19.01 9.38 24.62
C ASP A 437 -20.37 9.19 23.92
N TYR A 438 -20.97 10.29 23.46
CA TYR A 438 -22.23 10.24 22.71
C TYR A 438 -22.04 9.48 21.38
N ALA A 439 -20.95 9.75 20.66
CA ALA A 439 -20.64 9.04 19.42
C ALA A 439 -20.50 7.52 19.65
N ARG A 440 -19.86 7.11 20.75
CA ARG A 440 -19.75 5.68 21.13
C ARG A 440 -21.10 5.06 21.46
N THR A 441 -21.91 5.69 22.30
CA THR A 441 -23.26 5.21 22.62
C THR A 441 -24.11 5.07 21.35
N ARG A 442 -24.04 6.06 20.46
CA ARG A 442 -24.76 6.04 19.20
C ARG A 442 -24.29 4.90 18.27
N MET A 443 -22.99 4.61 18.24
CA MET A 443 -22.46 3.46 17.51
C MET A 443 -23.02 2.14 18.02
N ASP A 444 -23.11 1.95 19.34
CA ASP A 444 -23.63 0.72 19.95
C ASP A 444 -25.13 0.52 19.65
N GLU A 445 -25.91 1.61 19.68
CA GLU A 445 -27.32 1.60 19.25
C GLU A 445 -27.46 1.19 17.78
N LEU A 446 -26.70 1.83 16.89
CA LEU A 446 -26.73 1.55 15.45
C LEU A 446 -26.27 0.11 15.15
N LYS A 447 -25.26 -0.39 15.86
CA LYS A 447 -24.79 -1.77 15.72
C LYS A 447 -25.90 -2.78 16.01
N THR A 448 -26.74 -2.48 17.00
CA THR A 448 -27.91 -3.31 17.35
C THR A 448 -29.02 -3.24 16.30
N GLN A 449 -29.18 -2.10 15.61
CA GLN A 449 -30.17 -1.94 14.54
C GLN A 449 -29.74 -2.57 13.20
N ILE A 450 -28.44 -2.70 12.98
CA ILE A 450 -27.84 -3.23 11.75
C ILE A 450 -27.67 -4.75 11.79
N SER A 451 -27.48 -5.30 13.00
CA SER A 451 -27.42 -6.76 13.27
C SER A 451 -28.78 -7.41 13.15
#